data_AF-C4LJC3-F1
#
_entry.id   AF-C4LJC3-F1
#
_cell.length_a   1.000
_cell.length_b   1.000
_cell.length_c   1.000
_cell.angle_alpha   90.00
_cell.angle_beta   90.00
_cell.angle_gamma   90.00
#
_symmetry.space_group_name_H-M   'P 1'
#
loop_
_entity.id
_entity.type
_entity.pdbx_description
1 polymer ?
#
loop_
_entity_poly.entity_id
_entity_poly.type
_entity_poly.pdbx_seq_one_letter_code
_entity_poly.pdbx_strand_id
1 'polypeptide(L)'
;MLRFLGVVGTIVAAMTNASPSDLRRTTSEVTSSEEKIVLHLVRGIVPHPDDVTVRTTYRGRQHVLIVYVHPDDRAMVIGRKGRHAEALRTILRSLDRDTRIEIR
;
A
#
# COMPACT_ATOMS: atom_id res chain seq x y z
N MET A 1 -0.80 0.50 -43.30
CA MET A 1 -2.27 0.39 -43.20
C MET A 1 -2.63 -0.24 -41.86
N LEU A 2 -2.99 0.63 -40.91
CA LEU A 2 -3.73 0.44 -39.66
C LEU A 2 -3.50 -0.79 -38.74
N ARG A 3 -2.66 -0.63 -37.70
CA ARG A 3 -2.71 -1.41 -36.43
C ARG A 3 -2.47 -0.54 -35.18
N PHE A 4 -3.10 0.64 -35.12
CA PHE A 4 -3.07 1.53 -33.93
C PHE A 4 -4.44 1.68 -33.23
N LEU A 5 -5.47 0.95 -33.68
CA LEU A 5 -6.85 1.10 -33.20
C LEU A 5 -7.16 0.37 -31.88
N GLY A 6 -6.18 -0.29 -31.25
CA GLY A 6 -6.40 -0.96 -29.97
C GLY A 6 -6.38 -0.04 -28.74
N VAL A 7 -5.53 1.00 -28.77
CA VAL A 7 -5.28 1.84 -27.58
C VAL A 7 -6.30 2.97 -27.47
N VAL A 8 -6.66 3.61 -28.59
CA VAL A 8 -7.62 4.74 -28.58
C VAL A 8 -9.06 4.28 -28.28
N GLY A 9 -9.46 3.11 -28.79
CA GLY A 9 -10.81 2.56 -28.54
C GLY A 9 -11.07 2.20 -27.08
N THR A 10 -10.03 1.75 -26.35
CA THR A 10 -10.14 1.40 -24.92
C THR A 10 -10.22 2.63 -24.04
N ILE A 11 -9.50 3.71 -24.40
CA ILE A 11 -9.57 4.98 -23.67
C ILE A 11 -10.95 5.62 -23.81
N VAL A 12 -11.58 5.55 -24.98
CA VAL A 12 -12.96 6.06 -25.18
C VAL A 12 -13.99 5.20 -24.45
N ALA A 13 -13.83 3.87 -24.41
CA ALA A 13 -14.71 2.98 -23.64
C ALA A 13 -14.62 3.22 -22.12
N ALA A 14 -13.45 3.59 -21.60
CA ALA A 14 -13.28 3.98 -20.20
C ALA A 14 -14.04 5.28 -19.86
N MET A 15 -14.29 6.18 -20.82
CA MET A 15 -14.99 7.45 -20.55
C MET A 15 -16.51 7.31 -20.39
N THR A 16 -17.14 6.22 -20.89
CA THR A 16 -18.61 6.06 -20.80
C THR A 16 -19.07 5.15 -19.65
N ASN A 17 -18.16 4.40 -19.00
CA ASN A 17 -18.51 3.43 -17.95
C ASN A 17 -17.56 3.44 -16.73
N ALA A 18 -16.65 4.41 -16.63
CA ALA A 18 -15.80 4.54 -15.45
C ALA A 18 -16.64 4.87 -14.21
N SER A 19 -16.65 3.94 -13.25
CA SER A 19 -17.03 4.27 -11.88
C SER A 19 -16.06 5.33 -11.36
N PRO A 20 -16.50 6.32 -10.55
CA PRO A 20 -15.64 7.40 -10.02
C PRO A 20 -14.35 6.91 -9.32
N SER A 21 -14.28 5.64 -8.92
CA SER A 21 -13.10 4.99 -8.35
C SER A 21 -11.97 4.68 -9.34
N ASP A 22 -12.23 4.67 -10.65
CA ASP A 22 -11.22 4.33 -11.68
C ASP A 22 -10.37 5.54 -12.09
N LEU A 23 -10.84 6.76 -11.83
CA LEU A 23 -10.08 8.00 -12.06
C LEU A 23 -8.93 8.19 -11.06
N ARG A 24 -8.88 7.38 -9.99
CA ARG A 24 -7.78 7.36 -9.00
C ARG A 24 -6.56 6.57 -9.49
N ARG A 25 -6.62 5.93 -10.67
CA ARG A 25 -5.58 5.02 -11.19
C ARG A 25 -4.45 5.67 -11.99
N THR A 26 -4.53 6.95 -12.34
CA THR A 26 -3.45 7.64 -13.09
C THR A 26 -2.39 8.30 -12.20
N THR A 27 -2.62 8.42 -10.89
CA THR A 27 -1.62 8.87 -9.91
C THR A 27 -0.91 7.66 -9.29
N SER A 28 -0.35 6.81 -10.15
CA SER A 28 0.52 5.68 -9.77
C SER A 28 2.01 6.05 -9.74
N GLU A 29 2.34 7.32 -9.57
CA GLU A 29 3.70 7.84 -9.37
C GLU A 29 3.59 8.81 -8.18
N VAL A 30 3.98 8.55 -6.94
CA VAL A 30 5.22 7.96 -6.43
C VAL A 30 4.91 7.52 -4.99
N THR A 31 4.67 6.23 -4.72
CA THR A 31 4.34 5.63 -3.38
C THR A 31 3.09 6.21 -2.70
N SER A 32 2.10 5.38 -2.37
CA SER A 32 0.91 5.83 -1.64
C SER A 32 1.31 6.48 -0.31
N SER A 33 0.62 7.53 0.12
CA SER A 33 1.00 8.28 1.33
C SER A 33 1.10 7.37 2.57
N GLU A 34 0.23 6.38 2.67
CA GLU A 34 0.20 5.37 3.73
C GLU A 34 1.46 4.48 3.71
N GLU A 35 1.94 4.11 2.52
CA GLU A 35 3.17 3.32 2.35
C GLU A 35 4.38 4.10 2.88
N LYS A 36 4.49 5.39 2.54
CA LYS A 36 5.59 6.25 3.03
C LYS A 36 5.55 6.40 4.54
N ILE A 37 4.36 6.57 5.12
CA ILE A 37 4.18 6.70 6.57
C ILE A 37 4.62 5.41 7.27
N VAL A 38 4.11 4.25 6.84
CA VAL A 38 4.49 2.96 7.44
C VAL A 38 5.97 2.68 7.27
N LEU A 39 6.52 2.92 6.08
CA LEU A 39 7.94 2.76 5.82
C LEU A 39 8.78 3.62 6.77
N HIS A 40 8.43 4.89 6.93
CA HIS A 40 9.15 5.80 7.82
C HIS A 40 9.05 5.39 9.30
N LEU A 41 7.85 5.01 9.76
CA LEU A 41 7.63 4.57 11.13
C LEU A 41 8.37 3.28 11.45
N VAL A 42 8.31 2.29 10.56
CA VAL A 42 8.96 0.99 10.78
C VAL A 42 10.48 1.13 10.73
N ARG A 43 11.02 1.93 9.80
CA ARG A 43 12.46 2.24 9.76
C ARG A 43 12.98 2.89 11.04
N GLY A 44 12.16 3.70 11.71
CA GLY A 44 12.54 4.35 12.96
C GLY A 44 12.60 3.43 14.18
N ILE A 45 12.05 2.22 14.10
CA ILE A 45 11.97 1.29 15.25
C ILE A 45 12.83 0.04 15.09
N VAL A 46 13.50 -0.18 13.95
CA VAL A 46 14.27 -1.41 13.69
C VAL A 46 15.77 -1.16 13.60
N PRO A 47 16.62 -2.15 13.97
CA PRO A 47 18.06 -2.11 13.75
C PRO A 47 18.49 -2.13 12.27
N HIS A 48 17.73 -2.79 11.37
CA HIS A 48 18.06 -2.90 9.95
C HIS A 48 17.04 -2.08 9.10
N PRO A 49 17.14 -0.73 9.07
CA PRO A 49 16.16 0.11 8.37
C PRO A 49 16.19 -0.05 6.84
N ASP A 50 17.32 -0.47 6.28
CA ASP A 50 17.48 -0.66 4.84
C ASP A 50 16.74 -1.90 4.33
N ASP A 51 16.49 -2.88 5.22
CA ASP A 51 15.77 -4.13 4.92
C ASP A 51 14.25 -3.97 5.02
N VAL A 52 13.77 -2.78 5.39
CA VAL A 52 12.34 -2.49 5.47
C VAL A 52 11.80 -2.13 4.09
N THR A 53 10.87 -2.93 3.59
CA THR A 53 10.13 -2.64 2.36
C THR A 53 8.63 -2.77 2.58
N VAL A 54 7.85 -1.96 1.87
CA VAL A 54 6.37 -2.00 1.93
C VAL A 54 5.83 -2.29 0.53
N ARG A 55 4.91 -3.24 0.44
CA ARG A 55 4.20 -3.57 -0.79
C ARG A 55 2.69 -3.52 -0.57
N THR A 56 1.97 -2.82 -1.44
CA THR A 56 0.51 -2.85 -1.43
C THR A 56 -0.04 -3.97 -2.32
N THR A 57 -1.02 -4.70 -1.80
CA THR A 57 -1.83 -5.67 -2.55
C THR A 57 -3.30 -5.30 -2.44
N TYR A 58 -4.02 -5.31 -3.56
CA TYR A 58 -5.43 -4.96 -3.62
C TYR A 58 -6.29 -6.23 -3.58
N ARG A 59 -7.28 -6.29 -2.69
CA ARG A 59 -8.27 -7.37 -2.57
C ARG A 59 -9.68 -6.77 -2.56
N GLY A 60 -10.27 -6.62 -3.73
CA GLY A 60 -11.56 -5.93 -3.89
C GLY A 60 -11.44 -4.47 -3.48
N ARG A 61 -12.22 -4.05 -2.46
CA ARG A 61 -12.14 -2.71 -1.85
C ARG A 61 -11.00 -2.57 -0.85
N GLN A 62 -10.43 -3.66 -0.36
CA GLN A 62 -9.40 -3.61 0.68
C GLN A 62 -8.01 -3.44 0.08
N HIS A 63 -7.18 -2.66 0.76
CA HIS A 63 -5.77 -2.47 0.48
C HIS A 63 -4.97 -3.15 1.59
N VAL A 64 -4.05 -4.05 1.24
CA VAL A 64 -3.19 -4.74 2.22
C VAL A 64 -1.76 -4.26 2.02
N LEU A 65 -1.24 -3.52 2.99
CA LEU A 65 0.17 -3.13 3.09
C LEU A 65 0.94 -4.27 3.75
N ILE A 66 1.77 -4.94 2.96
CA ILE A 66 2.67 -5.99 3.41
C ILE A 66 4.02 -5.34 3.71
N VAL A 67 4.41 -5.34 4.97
CA VAL A 67 5.70 -4.83 5.44
C VAL A 67 6.64 -6.02 5.57
N TYR A 68 7.70 -6.03 4.78
CA TYR A 68 8.79 -6.98 4.91
C TYR A 68 9.89 -6.34 5.74
N VAL A 69 10.38 -7.08 6.72
CA VAL A 69 11.50 -6.66 7.57
C VAL A 69 12.53 -7.77 7.72
N HIS A 70 13.70 -7.43 8.23
CA HIS A 70 14.69 -8.42 8.60
C HIS A 70 14.10 -9.41 9.63
N PRO A 71 14.35 -10.73 9.52
CA PRO A 71 13.78 -11.74 10.42
C PRO A 71 14.01 -11.45 11.92
N ASP A 72 15.19 -10.91 12.25
CA ASP A 72 15.56 -10.58 13.64
C ASP A 72 14.81 -9.34 14.17
N ASP A 73 14.30 -8.49 13.28
CA ASP A 73 13.64 -7.23 13.63
C ASP A 73 12.12 -7.41 13.77
N ARG A 74 11.57 -8.48 13.20
CA ARG A 74 10.13 -8.74 13.15
C ARG A 74 9.46 -8.70 14.53
N ALA A 75 10.09 -9.29 15.55
CA ALA A 75 9.57 -9.29 16.91
C ALA A 75 9.48 -7.86 17.49
N MET A 76 10.41 -6.98 17.13
CA MET A 76 10.45 -5.58 17.54
C MET A 76 9.35 -4.76 16.85
N VAL A 77 9.10 -5.00 15.56
CA VAL A 77 8.03 -4.35 14.80
C VAL A 77 6.64 -4.74 15.29
N ILE A 78 6.45 -6.00 15.68
CA ILE A 78 5.19 -6.45 16.30
C ILE A 78 5.05 -5.83 17.70
N GLY A 79 6.15 -5.78 18.45
CA GLY A 79 6.21 -5.27 19.81
C GLY A 79 5.61 -6.23 20.85
N ARG A 80 5.88 -5.98 22.13
CA ARG A 80 5.37 -6.83 23.23
C ARG A 80 3.83 -6.85 23.21
N LYS A 81 3.25 -8.04 23.23
CA LYS A 81 1.80 -8.27 23.12
C LYS A 81 1.17 -7.65 21.85
N GLY A 82 1.95 -7.41 20.81
CA GLY A 82 1.45 -6.82 19.56
C GLY A 82 1.17 -5.32 19.61
N ARG A 83 1.67 -4.60 20.62
CA ARG A 83 1.33 -3.18 20.84
C ARG A 83 1.75 -2.26 19.67
N HIS A 84 2.92 -2.48 19.08
CA HIS A 84 3.38 -1.68 17.93
C HIS A 84 2.53 -1.99 16.70
N ALA A 85 2.24 -3.27 16.44
CA ALA A 85 1.34 -3.66 15.36
C ALA A 85 -0.06 -3.04 15.51
N GLU A 86 -0.59 -2.95 16.74
CA GLU A 86 -1.89 -2.33 16.99
C GLU A 86 -1.87 -0.81 16.82
N ALA A 87 -0.80 -0.15 17.24
CA ALA A 87 -0.61 1.28 16.98
C ALA A 87 -0.56 1.57 15.46
N LEU A 88 0.21 0.78 14.70
CA LEU A 88 0.27 0.90 13.24
C LEU A 88 -1.11 0.69 12.59
N ARG A 89 -1.88 -0.32 13.03
CA ARG A 89 -3.25 -0.53 12.55
C ARG A 89 -4.16 0.65 12.85
N THR A 90 -4.02 1.26 14.03
CA THR A 90 -4.82 2.40 14.45
C THR A 90 -4.53 3.62 13.58
N ILE A 91 -3.25 3.92 13.36
CA ILE A 91 -2.80 5.00 12.48
C ILE A 91 -3.33 4.78 11.07
N LEU A 92 -3.14 3.59 10.50
CA LEU A 92 -3.62 3.28 9.15
C LEU A 92 -5.13 3.41 9.02
N ARG A 93 -5.92 2.89 9.99
CA ARG A 93 -7.38 3.04 9.99
C ARG A 93 -7.86 4.49 10.06
N SER A 94 -7.06 5.37 10.65
CA SER A 94 -7.37 6.81 10.71
C SER A 94 -7.13 7.53 9.38
N LEU A 95 -6.20 7.00 8.56
CA LEU A 95 -5.90 7.52 7.22
C LEU A 95 -6.84 6.93 6.17
N ASP A 96 -7.05 5.61 6.22
CA ASP A 96 -7.91 4.86 5.31
C ASP A 96 -8.52 3.63 6.03
N ARG A 97 -9.86 3.58 6.09
CA ARG A 97 -10.59 2.50 6.76
C ARG A 97 -10.49 1.15 6.06
N ASP A 98 -10.23 1.15 4.75
CA ASP A 98 -10.14 -0.07 3.95
C ASP A 98 -8.71 -0.63 3.89
N THR A 99 -7.76 0.05 4.53
CA THR A 99 -6.36 -0.37 4.61
C THR A 99 -6.10 -1.33 5.78
N ARG A 100 -5.39 -2.42 5.49
CA ARG A 100 -4.88 -3.42 6.44
C ARG A 100 -3.37 -3.52 6.35
N ILE A 101 -2.74 -3.95 7.43
CA ILE A 101 -1.30 -4.18 7.51
C ILE A 101 -0.98 -5.63 7.86
N GLU A 102 0.00 -6.19 7.16
CA GLU A 102 0.58 -7.50 7.40
C GLU A 102 2.10 -7.36 7.59
N ILE A 103 2.63 -7.84 8.71
CA ILE A 103 4.07 -7.79 9.01
C ILE A 103 4.65 -9.17 8.71
N ARG A 104 5.58 -9.24 7.76
CA ARG A 104 6.27 -10.45 7.31
C ARG A 104 7.73 -10.43 7.72
#